data_AF-Q7P8E0-F1
#
_entry.id   AF-Q7P8E0-F1
#
_cell.length_a   1.000
_cell.length_b   1.000
_cell.length_c   1.000
_cell.angle_alpha   90.00
_cell.angle_beta   90.00
_cell.angle_gamma   90.00
#
_symmetry.space_group_name_H-M   'P 1'
#
loop_
_entity.id
_entity.type
_entity.pdbx_description
1 polymer ?
#
loop_
_entity_poly.entity_id
_entity_poly.type
_entity_poly.pdbx_seq_one_letter_code
_entity_poly.pdbx_strand_id
1 'polypeptide(L)' 'MPFDKWCRIQKDFEELNSKLPEDKKLDFEKYKYCYNWGRLSFDLYCIGAEIKETLREPEFYNKKEIK' A
#
# COMPACT_ATOMS: atom_id res chain seq x y z
N MET A 1 -4.77 -3.90 9.95
CA MET A 1 -5.41 -2.63 9.55
C MET A 1 -6.90 -2.69 9.90
N PRO A 2 -7.53 -1.62 10.44
CA PRO A 2 -8.99 -1.56 10.61
C PRO A 2 -9.74 -1.64 9.27
N PHE A 3 -10.97 -2.17 9.26
CA PHE A 3 -11.71 -2.46 8.03
C PHE A 3 -11.99 -1.21 7.16
N ASP A 4 -12.37 -0.09 7.78
CA ASP A 4 -12.60 1.18 7.07
C ASP A 4 -11.34 1.67 6.34
N LYS A 5 -10.17 1.53 6.99
CA LYS A 5 -8.88 1.88 6.40
C LYS A 5 -8.51 0.90 5.29
N TRP A 6 -8.78 -0.38 5.49
CA TRP A 6 -8.54 -1.42 4.49
C TRP A 6 -9.34 -1.15 3.20
N CYS A 7 -10.64 -0.85 3.31
CA CYS A 7 -11.46 -0.49 2.15
C CYS A 7 -10.96 0.75 1.42
N ARG A 8 -10.46 1.76 2.16
CA ARG A 8 -9.88 2.96 1.54
C ARG A 8 -8.60 2.64 0.78
N ILE A 9 -7.66 1.93 1.41
CA ILE A 9 -6.40 1.55 0.77
C ILE A 9 -6.67 0.69 -0.47
N GLN A 10 -7.62 -0.25 -0.41
CA GLN A 10 -8.00 -1.05 -1.56
C GLN A 10 -8.41 -0.16 -2.75
N LYS A 11 -9.26 0.84 -2.51
CA LYS A 11 -9.67 1.80 -3.55
C LYS A 11 -8.49 2.63 -4.07
N ASP A 12 -7.59 3.08 -3.19
CA ASP A 12 -6.40 3.84 -3.58
C ASP A 12 -5.51 2.99 -4.53
N PHE A 13 -5.35 1.68 -4.25
CA PHE A 13 -4.64 0.74 -5.13
C PHE A 13 -5.36 0.54 -6.47
N GLU A 14 -6.68 0.33 -6.46
CA GLU A 14 -7.48 0.15 -7.68
C GLU A 14 -7.41 1.38 -8.58
N GLU A 15 -7.55 2.58 -8.02
CA GLU A 15 -7.47 3.83 -8.75
C GLU A 15 -6.07 4.03 -9.34
N LEU A 16 -5.02 3.81 -8.56
CA LEU A 16 -3.65 3.96 -9.03
C LEU A 16 -3.30 2.94 -10.12
N ASN A 17 -3.67 1.67 -9.93
CA ASN A 17 -3.44 0.61 -10.92
C ASN A 17 -4.21 0.79 -12.22
N SER A 18 -5.32 1.54 -12.22
CA SER A 18 -6.03 1.91 -13.45
C SER A 18 -5.27 2.92 -14.31
N LYS A 19 -4.34 3.67 -13.71
CA LYS A 19 -3.54 4.72 -14.36
C LYS A 19 -2.13 4.23 -14.71
N LEU A 20 -1.62 3.24 -13.99
CA LEU A 20 -0.31 2.66 -14.22
C LEU A 20 -0.31 1.66 -15.39
N PRO A 21 0.80 1.58 -16.15
CA PRO A 21 0.98 0.52 -17.12
C PRO A 21 1.09 -0.85 -16.41
N GLU A 22 0.80 -1.92 -17.14
CA GLU A 22 0.62 -3.26 -16.58
C GLU A 22 1.85 -3.79 -15.81
N ASP A 23 3.05 -3.48 -16.28
CA ASP A 23 4.34 -3.84 -15.68
C ASP A 23 4.65 -3.08 -14.38
N LYS A 24 3.93 -1.98 -14.12
CA LYS A 24 4.09 -1.13 -12.92
C LYS A 24 2.93 -1.26 -11.93
N LYS A 25 1.95 -2.11 -12.21
CA LYS A 25 0.82 -2.33 -11.29
C LYS A 25 1.32 -2.82 -9.94
N LEU A 26 0.78 -2.21 -8.89
CA LEU A 26 1.13 -2.50 -7.50
C LEU A 26 0.25 -3.62 -6.96
N ASP A 27 0.86 -4.56 -6.26
CA ASP A 27 0.16 -5.70 -5.66
C ASP A 27 -0.41 -5.33 -4.29
N PHE A 28 -1.73 -5.12 -4.21
CA PHE A 28 -2.43 -4.85 -2.95
C PHE A 28 -2.34 -6.01 -1.94
N GLU A 29 -2.33 -7.27 -2.41
CA GLU A 29 -2.32 -8.45 -1.54
C GLU A 29 -1.04 -8.50 -0.69
N LYS A 30 0.09 -8.02 -1.23
CA LYS A 30 1.34 -7.85 -0.49
C LYS A 30 1.21 -6.88 0.70
N TYR A 31 0.30 -5.91 0.65
CA TYR A 31 0.16 -4.85 1.65
C TYR A 31 -1.11 -4.96 2.52
N LYS A 32 -2.00 -5.94 2.27
CA LYS A 32 -3.30 -6.05 2.97
C LYS A 32 -3.19 -6.16 4.50
N TYR A 33 -2.06 -6.66 5.01
CA TYR A 33 -1.78 -6.79 6.45
C TYR A 33 -0.76 -5.76 6.97
N CYS A 34 -0.43 -4.73 6.20
CA CYS A 34 0.45 -3.66 6.64
C CYS A 34 -0.12 -2.99 7.91
N TYR A 35 0.75 -2.85 8.92
CA TYR A 35 0.38 -2.17 10.16
C TYR A 35 0.24 -0.66 9.91
N ASN A 36 1.21 -0.09 9.20
CA ASN A 36 1.33 1.34 8.96
C ASN A 36 0.55 1.78 7.71
N TRP A 37 -0.77 1.70 7.80
CA TRP A 37 -1.68 2.05 6.71
C TRP A 37 -1.63 3.54 6.32
N GLY A 38 -1.34 4.43 7.28
CA GLY A 38 -1.23 5.88 7.01
C GLY A 38 -0.05 6.19 6.08
N ARG A 39 1.10 5.56 6.34
CA ARG A 39 2.27 5.66 5.47
C ARG A 39 2.05 5.01 4.11
N LEU A 40 1.37 3.86 4.07
CA LEU A 40 1.00 3.21 2.82
C LEU A 40 0.13 4.13 1.94
N SER A 41 -0.90 4.76 2.50
CA SER A 41 -1.74 5.72 1.77
C SER A 41 -0.92 6.90 1.23
N PHE A 42 0.01 7.43 2.03
CA PHE A 42 0.89 8.52 1.58
C PHE A 42 1.82 8.09 0.44
N ASP A 43 2.42 6.90 0.52
CA ASP A 43 3.28 6.38 -0.54
C ASP A 43 2.50 6.14 -1.85
N LEU A 44 1.26 5.62 -1.78
CA LEU A 44 0.36 5.50 -2.94
C LEU A 44 0.07 6.86 -3.58
N TYR A 45 -0.22 7.88 -2.77
CA TYR A 45 -0.42 9.25 -3.25
C TYR A 45 0.84 9.78 -3.95
N CYS A 46 2.03 9.60 -3.37
CA CYS A 46 3.28 10.03 -3.97
C CYS A 46 3.54 9.35 -5.32
N ILE A 47 3.18 8.08 -5.48
CA ILE A 47 3.31 7.38 -6.77
C ILE A 47 2.32 7.94 -7.79
N GLY A 48 1.06 8.13 -7.40
CA GLY A 48 0.05 8.73 -8.27
C GLY A 48 0.39 10.18 -8.68
N ALA A 49 1.15 10.90 -7.87
CA ALA A 49 1.64 12.24 -8.14
C ALA A 49 3.02 12.28 -8.83
N GLU A 50 3.57 11.13 -9.24
CA GLU A 50 4.91 11.01 -9.87
C GLU A 50 6.08 11.53 -9.01
N ILE A 51 5.87 11.64 -7.69
CA ILE A 51 6.89 12.06 -6.72
C ILE A 51 7.82 10.90 -6.35
N LYS A 52 7.28 9.67 -6.40
CA LYS A 52 8.01 8.43 -6.13
C LYS A 52 7.69 7.39 -7.19
N GLU A 53 8.64 6.52 -7.47
CA GLU A 53 8.48 5.44 -8.45
C GLU A 53 8.03 4.12 -7.83
N THR A 54 8.28 3.89 -6.53
CA THR A 54 8.07 2.59 -5.89
C THR A 54 7.52 2.69 -4.47
N LEU A 55 6.74 1.67 -4.09
CA LEU A 55 6.33 1.44 -2.71
C LEU A 55 7.50 0.86 -1.92
N ARG A 56 7.62 1.30 -0.65
CA ARG A 56 8.55 0.67 0.31
C ARG A 56 8.03 -0.70 0.72
N GLU A 57 8.91 -1.53 1.26
CA GLU A 57 8.47 -2.83 1.80
C GLU A 57 7.41 -2.65 2.90
N PRO A 58 6.38 -3.52 2.92
CA PRO A 58 5.33 -3.47 3.92
C PRO A 58 5.89 -3.67 5.33
N GLU A 59 5.61 -2.72 6.21
CA GLU A 59 5.81 -2.89 7.65
C GLU A 59 4.64 -3.70 8.20
N PHE A 60 4.80 -5.03 8.21
CA PHE A 60 3.86 -5.90 8.89
C PHE A 60 3.95 -5.70 10.40
N TYR A 61 2.90 -6.09 11.12
CA TYR A 61 3.05 -6.37 12.54
C TYR A 61 4.10 -7.49 12.66
N ASN A 62 5.35 -7.13 12.89
CA ASN A 62 6.25 -8.03 13.58
C ASN A 62 5.57 -8.27 14.93
N LYS A 63 4.82 -9.37 15.02
CA LYS A 63 4.88 -10.23 16.19
C LYS A 63 6.38 -10.33 16.44
N LYS A 64 6.91 -9.55 17.39
CA LYS A 64 8.20 -9.89 17.97
C LYS A 64 8.01 -11.36 18.31
N GLU A 65 8.69 -12.26 17.60
CA GLU A 65 8.89 -13.58 18.14
C GLU A 65 9.62 -13.31 19.45
N ILE A 66 8.86 -13.32 20.55
CA ILE A 66 9.44 -13.46 21.87
C ILE A 66 9.94 -14.90 21.85
N LYS A 67 11.22 -15.07 21.51
CA LYS A 67 12.09 -16.14 21.99
C LYS A 67 13.54 -15.73 21.76
#